data_AF-A0A2E2QPA6-F1
#
_entry.id   AF-A0A2E2QPA6-F1
#
_cell.length_a   1.000
_cell.length_b   1.000
_cell.length_c   1.000
_cell.angle_alpha   90.00
_cell.angle_beta   90.00
_cell.angle_gamma   90.00
#
_symmetry.space_group_name_H-M   'P 1'
#
loop_
_entity.id
_entity.type
_entity.pdbx_description
1 polymer ?
#
loop_
_entity_poly.entity_id
_entity_poly.type
_entity_poly.pdbx_seq_one_letter_code
_entity_poly.pdbx_strand_id
1 'polypeptide(L)'
;WAARFGPPPRLRSEELLRLMLAWRLQAEALGGLPPGTRRLLARRGAIAPEGRALGDGAILRRDWQGRQIEVVGEADGFRWEDRTYPSLSAIARAATGTRWNGPRFFGLREEGP
;
A
#
# COMPACT_ATOMS: atom_id res chain seq x y z
N TRP A 1 13.95 -21.56 -25.38
CA TRP A 1 13.40 -20.21 -25.62
C TRP A 1 13.39 -19.86 -27.10
N ALA A 2 14.56 -19.75 -27.76
CA ALA A 2 14.71 -19.42 -29.19
C ALA A 2 13.66 -20.07 -30.12
N ALA A 3 13.49 -21.39 -30.02
CA ALA A 3 12.60 -22.15 -30.88
C ALA A 3 11.09 -21.83 -30.74
N ARG A 4 10.64 -21.28 -29.61
CA ARG A 4 9.20 -21.10 -29.31
C ARG A 4 8.79 -19.66 -29.00
N PHE A 5 9.72 -18.85 -28.48
CA PHE A 5 9.42 -17.52 -27.93
C PHE A 5 10.30 -16.41 -28.54
N GLY A 6 11.08 -16.69 -29.58
CA GLY A 6 11.99 -15.72 -30.22
C GLY A 6 13.30 -15.53 -29.45
N PRO A 7 14.00 -14.39 -29.57
CA PRO A 7 15.29 -14.19 -28.90
C PRO A 7 15.15 -14.26 -27.37
N PRO A 8 16.10 -14.90 -26.65
CA PRO A 8 16.06 -15.00 -25.20
C PRO A 8 16.18 -13.63 -24.53
N PRO A 9 15.56 -13.43 -23.36
CA PRO A 9 15.74 -12.21 -22.58
C PRO A 9 17.19 -12.07 -22.16
N ARG A 10 17.64 -10.83 -21.94
CA ARG A 10 19.00 -10.51 -21.47
C ARG A 10 19.13 -10.83 -19.98
N LEU A 11 18.99 -12.10 -19.62
CA LEU A 11 19.19 -12.64 -18.28
C LEU A 11 20.36 -13.62 -18.32
N ARG A 12 21.27 -13.52 -17.34
CA ARG A 12 22.43 -14.40 -17.24
C ARG A 12 22.20 -15.62 -16.35
N SER A 13 21.16 -15.59 -15.50
CA SER A 13 20.81 -16.71 -14.62
C SER A 13 20.04 -17.78 -15.39
N GLU A 14 20.61 -18.98 -15.44
CA GLU A 14 20.00 -20.14 -16.06
C GLU A 14 18.72 -20.58 -15.33
N GLU A 15 18.71 -20.51 -14.00
CA GLU A 15 17.55 -20.84 -13.18
C GLU A 15 16.36 -19.91 -13.48
N LEU A 16 16.60 -18.59 -13.53
CA LEU A 16 15.56 -17.63 -13.88
C LEU A 16 15.03 -17.87 -15.31
N LEU A 17 15.92 -18.23 -16.24
CA LEU A 17 15.51 -18.59 -17.61
C LEU A 17 14.62 -19.84 -17.62
N ARG A 18 14.94 -20.87 -16.81
CA ARG A 18 14.09 -22.07 -16.68
C ARG A 18 12.72 -21.74 -16.08
N LEU A 19 12.68 -20.95 -15.01
CA LEU A 19 11.43 -20.53 -14.37
C LEU A 19 10.56 -19.71 -15.32
N MET A 20 11.14 -18.77 -16.06
CA MET A 20 10.41 -18.00 -17.07
C MET A 20 9.89 -18.87 -18.21
N LEU A 21 10.67 -19.87 -18.65
CA LEU A 21 10.23 -20.81 -19.68
C LEU A 21 9.06 -21.67 -19.20
N ALA A 22 9.15 -22.20 -17.97
CA ALA A 22 8.09 -22.98 -17.34
C ALA A 22 6.80 -22.16 -17.23
N TRP A 23 6.90 -20.93 -16.73
CA TRP A 23 5.75 -20.02 -16.64
C TRP A 23 5.12 -19.74 -18.01
N ARG A 24 5.92 -19.52 -19.06
CA ARG A 24 5.39 -19.29 -20.41
C ARG A 24 4.63 -20.49 -20.95
N LEU A 25 5.16 -21.71 -20.77
CA LEU A 25 4.48 -22.94 -21.18
C LEU A 25 3.16 -23.12 -20.43
N GLN A 26 3.15 -22.85 -19.13
CA GLN A 26 1.93 -22.88 -18.31
C GLN A 26 0.91 -21.84 -18.76
N ALA A 27 1.35 -20.61 -19.05
CA ALA A 27 0.48 -19.53 -19.49
C ALA A 27 -0.20 -19.83 -20.84
N GLU A 28 0.51 -20.47 -21.78
CA GLU A 28 -0.08 -20.93 -23.05
C GLU A 28 -1.16 -22.00 -22.84
N ALA A 29 -0.97 -22.91 -21.87
CA ALA A 29 -1.93 -23.98 -21.60
C ALA A 29 -3.13 -23.53 -20.75
N LEU A 30 -2.91 -22.61 -19.80
CA LEU A 30 -3.85 -22.27 -18.73
C LEU A 30 -4.42 -20.84 -18.83
N GLY A 31 -4.07 -20.06 -19.85
CA GLY A 31 -4.62 -18.73 -20.10
C GLY A 31 -3.87 -17.56 -19.46
N GLY A 32 -2.71 -17.80 -18.84
CA GLY A 32 -1.81 -16.76 -18.33
C GLY A 32 -2.43 -15.86 -17.26
N LEU A 33 -2.04 -14.59 -17.24
CA LEU A 33 -2.53 -13.63 -16.25
C LEU A 33 -3.89 -13.04 -16.65
N PRO A 34 -4.89 -13.02 -15.75
CA PRO A 34 -6.16 -12.38 -16.00
C PRO A 34 -6.01 -10.90 -16.37
N PRO A 35 -6.94 -10.33 -17.15
CA PRO A 35 -6.90 -8.92 -17.55
C PRO A 35 -6.78 -7.95 -16.36
N GLY A 36 -7.45 -8.25 -15.25
CA GLY A 36 -7.36 -7.46 -14.01
C GLY A 36 -5.95 -7.43 -13.42
N THR A 37 -5.32 -8.61 -13.30
CA THR A 37 -3.94 -8.74 -12.80
C THR A 37 -2.94 -8.05 -13.71
N ARG A 38 -3.11 -8.14 -15.04
CA ARG A 38 -2.25 -7.43 -16.00
C ARG A 38 -2.38 -5.91 -15.84
N ARG A 39 -3.59 -5.40 -15.65
CA ARG A 39 -3.83 -3.97 -15.39
C ARG A 39 -3.16 -3.52 -14.10
N LEU A 40 -3.21 -4.33 -13.04
CA LEU A 40 -2.56 -4.03 -11.77
C LEU A 40 -1.04 -3.96 -11.91
N LEU A 41 -0.42 -4.96 -12.55
CA LEU A 41 1.03 -5.01 -12.79
C LEU A 41 1.54 -3.90 -13.74
N ALA A 42 0.67 -3.41 -14.63
CA ALA A 42 1.00 -2.31 -15.53
C ALA A 42 0.97 -0.94 -14.84
N ARG A 43 0.35 -0.81 -13.66
CA ARG A 43 0.35 0.45 -12.91
C ARG A 43 1.79 0.76 -12.50
N ARG A 44 2.29 1.91 -12.96
CA ARG A 44 3.56 2.49 -12.50
C ARG A 44 3.23 3.59 -11.50
N GLY A 45 3.68 3.43 -10.27
CA GLY A 45 3.39 4.31 -9.14
C GLY A 45 3.51 3.53 -7.83
N ALA A 46 3.57 4.22 -6.70
CA ALA A 46 3.49 3.56 -5.40
C ALA A 46 2.23 2.70 -5.37
N ILE A 47 2.39 1.41 -5.05
CA ILE A 47 1.25 0.56 -4.71
C ILE A 47 0.68 1.19 -3.44
N ALA A 48 -0.40 1.97 -3.57
CA ALA A 48 -1.15 2.37 -2.39
C ALA A 48 -1.57 1.05 -1.72
N PRO A 49 -1.12 0.76 -0.48
CA PRO A 49 -1.49 -0.47 0.19
C PRO A 49 -3.02 -0.56 0.18
N GLU A 50 -3.55 -1.63 -0.41
CA GLU A 50 -4.96 -1.97 -0.27
C GLU A 50 -5.19 -2.24 1.23
N GLY A 51 -5.83 -1.28 1.88
CA GLY A 51 -5.95 -1.26 3.35
C GLY A 51 -5.53 0.08 3.95
N ARG A 52 -6.23 1.17 3.58
CA ARG A 52 -6.34 2.35 4.47
C ARG A 52 -7.35 2.13 5.60
N ALA A 53 -7.83 0.91 5.80
CA ALA A 53 -8.39 0.52 7.07
C ALA A 53 -7.19 0.31 7.99
N LEU A 54 -6.92 1.31 8.84
CA LEU A 54 -6.00 1.12 9.96
C LEU A 54 -6.59 -0.04 10.75
N GLY A 55 -5.96 -1.22 10.67
CA GLY A 55 -6.45 -2.39 11.39
C GLY A 55 -6.50 -2.11 12.89
N ASP A 56 -7.35 -2.84 13.60
CA ASP A 56 -7.43 -2.76 15.06
C ASP A 56 -6.03 -2.92 15.67
N GLY A 57 -5.62 -1.95 16.48
CA GLY A 57 -4.29 -1.89 17.09
C GLY A 57 -3.22 -1.18 16.25
N ALA A 58 -3.51 -0.68 15.05
CA ALA A 58 -2.57 0.11 14.27
C ALA A 58 -2.22 1.42 14.99
N ILE A 59 -0.93 1.70 15.20
CA ILE A 59 -0.46 2.90 15.89
C ILE A 59 0.04 3.94 14.89
N LEU A 60 -0.53 5.14 14.93
CA LEU A 60 -0.08 6.32 14.19
C LEU A 60 0.62 7.28 15.13
N ARG A 61 1.80 7.75 14.74
CA ARG A 61 2.57 8.74 15.50
C ARG A 61 2.76 10.00 14.67
N ARG A 62 2.58 11.16 15.31
CA ARG A 62 2.84 12.45 14.71
C ARG A 62 3.47 13.41 15.72
N ASP A 63 4.63 13.94 15.37
CA ASP A 63 5.21 15.06 16.11
C ASP A 63 4.57 16.38 15.70
N TRP A 64 4.09 17.13 16.68
CA TRP A 64 3.50 18.44 16.49
C TRP A 64 3.88 19.38 17.63
N GLN A 65 4.55 20.49 17.31
CA GLN A 65 5.01 21.50 18.28
C GLN A 65 5.76 20.90 19.48
N GLY A 66 6.60 19.89 19.25
CA GLY A 66 7.37 19.22 20.30
C GLY A 66 6.60 18.22 21.15
N ARG A 67 5.33 17.94 20.82
CA ARG A 67 4.51 16.87 21.42
C ARG A 67 4.29 15.75 20.41
N GLN A 68 4.56 14.51 20.82
CA GLN A 68 4.20 13.33 20.05
C GLN A 68 2.72 12.98 20.30
N ILE A 69 1.94 12.94 19.22
CA ILE A 69 0.54 12.52 19.22
C ILE A 69 0.52 11.07 18.74
N GLU A 70 0.12 10.15 19.61
CA GLU A 70 0.03 8.72 19.32
C GLU A 70 -1.43 8.27 19.30
N VAL A 71 -1.88 7.71 18.17
CA VAL A 71 -3.26 7.31 17.94
C VAL A 71 -3.31 5.82 17.63
N VAL A 72 -4.24 5.11 18.26
CA VAL A 72 -4.47 3.69 18.02
C VAL A 72 -5.76 3.52 17.21
N GLY A 73 -5.71 2.78 16.10
CA GLY A 73 -6.89 2.36 15.35
C GLY A 73 -7.69 1.33 16.13
N GLU A 74 -9.01 1.50 16.16
CA GLU A 74 -9.97 0.56 16.75
C GLU A 74 -11.06 0.28 15.71
N ALA A 75 -11.85 -0.80 15.90
CA ALA A 75 -12.82 -1.27 14.91
C ALA A 75 -13.76 -0.17 14.41
N ASP A 76 -14.18 0.71 15.32
CA ASP A 76 -15.16 1.77 15.07
C ASP A 76 -14.55 3.18 15.14
N GLY A 77 -13.22 3.34 15.17
CA GLY A 77 -12.61 4.65 15.24
C GLY A 77 -11.14 4.67 15.66
N PHE A 78 -10.81 5.62 16.52
CA PHE A 78 -9.44 5.92 16.92
C PHE A 78 -9.35 6.29 18.39
N ARG A 79 -8.41 5.71 19.13
CA ARG A 79 -8.14 6.08 20.52
C ARG A 79 -6.91 6.97 20.63
N TRP A 80 -7.05 8.04 21.40
CA TRP A 80 -5.98 8.98 21.75
C TRP A 80 -6.21 9.46 23.18
N GLU A 81 -5.19 9.39 24.04
CA GLU A 81 -5.27 9.84 25.46
C GLU A 81 -6.49 9.30 26.21
N ASP A 82 -6.69 7.97 26.13
CA ASP A 82 -7.80 7.23 26.75
C ASP A 82 -9.20 7.69 26.33
N ARG A 83 -9.31 8.36 25.17
CA ARG A 83 -10.58 8.76 24.57
C ARG A 83 -10.71 8.23 23.15
N THR A 84 -11.90 7.75 22.80
CA THR A 84 -12.22 7.30 21.45
C THR A 84 -12.80 8.45 20.62
N TYR A 85 -12.35 8.54 19.38
CA TYR A 85 -12.73 9.55 18.40
C TYR A 85 -13.20 8.88 17.11
N PRO A 86 -14.24 9.41 16.44
CA PRO A 86 -14.79 8.81 15.22
C PRO A 86 -13.89 9.04 13.99
N SER A 87 -12.86 9.89 14.08
CA SER A 87 -11.95 10.14 12.96
C SER A 87 -10.62 10.77 13.40
N LEU A 88 -9.59 10.59 12.56
CA LEU A 88 -8.31 11.28 12.70
C LEU A 88 -8.42 12.80 12.64
N SER A 89 -9.40 13.34 11.92
CA SER A 89 -9.63 14.79 11.87
C SER A 89 -10.15 15.32 13.21
N ALA A 90 -10.92 14.52 13.94
CA ALA A 90 -11.38 14.87 15.29
C ALA A 90 -10.21 14.89 16.27
N ILE A 91 -9.30 13.91 16.19
CA ILE A 91 -8.07 13.90 16.99
C ILE A 91 -7.18 15.08 16.64
N ALA A 92 -6.90 15.31 15.36
CA ALA A 92 -6.06 16.43 14.94
C ALA A 92 -6.61 17.77 15.45
N ARG A 93 -7.93 17.99 15.37
CA ARG A 93 -8.56 19.18 15.92
C ARG A 93 -8.45 19.26 17.44
N ALA A 94 -8.65 18.16 18.15
CA ALA A 94 -8.55 18.13 19.61
C ALA A 94 -7.10 18.36 20.09
N ALA A 95 -6.12 17.84 19.35
CA ALA A 95 -4.70 17.95 19.68
C ALA A 95 -4.10 19.32 19.31
N THR A 96 -4.51 19.91 18.20
CA THR A 96 -3.90 21.15 17.69
C THR A 96 -4.79 22.39 17.80
N GLY A 97 -6.07 22.26 18.17
CA GLY A 97 -7.06 23.36 18.22
C GLY A 97 -7.55 23.86 16.86
N THR A 98 -6.78 23.63 15.80
CA THR A 98 -7.08 24.01 14.41
C THR A 98 -7.72 22.85 13.62
N ARG A 99 -8.57 23.18 12.65
CA ARG A 99 -9.13 22.17 11.73
C ARG A 99 -8.06 21.69 10.75
N TRP A 100 -7.65 20.43 10.89
CA TRP A 100 -6.79 19.74 9.93
C TRP A 100 -7.54 18.68 9.14
N ASN A 101 -7.02 18.34 7.96
CA ASN A 101 -7.33 17.07 7.31
C ASN A 101 -6.58 15.96 8.07
N GLY A 102 -7.29 15.19 8.90
CA GLY A 102 -6.69 14.16 9.76
C GLY A 102 -5.76 13.20 9.03
N PRO A 103 -6.20 12.52 7.95
CA PRO A 103 -5.34 11.66 7.16
C PRO A 103 -4.05 12.35 6.67
N ARG A 104 -4.11 13.61 6.23
CA ARG A 104 -2.92 14.37 5.83
C ARG A 104 -2.00 14.68 7.02
N PHE A 105 -2.59 15.09 8.15
CA PHE A 105 -1.84 15.40 9.37
C PHE A 105 -1.02 14.19 9.87
N PHE A 106 -1.59 12.98 9.77
CA PHE A 106 -0.93 11.73 10.14
C PHE A 106 -0.17 11.06 8.98
N GLY A 107 0.08 11.76 7.87
CA GLY A 107 0.91 11.25 6.77
C GLY A 107 0.29 10.08 5.97
N LEU A 108 -1.02 9.85 6.07
CA LEU A 108 -1.73 8.76 5.40
C LEU A 108 -2.10 9.06 3.94
N ARG A 109 -1.74 10.23 3.44
CA ARG A 109 -1.97 10.65 2.07
C ARG A 109 -0.67 11.19 1.52
N GLU A 110 -0.22 10.63 0.40
CA GLU A 110 0.86 11.25 -0.38
C GLU A 110 0.42 12.66 -0.78
N GLU A 111 1.33 13.62 -0.67
CA GLU A 111 1.18 14.91 -1.34
C GLU A 111 1.07 14.59 -2.82
N GLY A 112 -0.11 14.86 -3.40
CA GLY A 112 -0.23 14.89 -4.84
C GLY A 112 0.73 15.95 -5.40
N PRO A 113 1.21 15.76 -6.64
CA PRO A 113 2.12 16.70 -7.28
C PRO A 113 1.57 18.13 -7.33
#